data_AF-A0A524INW0-F1
#
_entry.id   AF-A0A524INW0-F1
#
_cell.length_a   1.000
_cell.length_b   1.000
_cell.length_c   1.000
_cell.angle_alpha   90.00
_cell.angle_beta   90.00
_cell.angle_gamma   90.00
#
_symmetry.space_group_name_H-M   'P 1'
#
loop_
_entity.id
_entity.type
_entity.pdbx_description
1 polymer ?
#
loop_
_entity_poly.entity_id
_entity_poly.type
_entity_poly.pdbx_seq_one_letter_code
_entity_poly.pdbx_strand_id
1 'polypeptide(L)'
;MTTGKRIVICGAAGRDFHNFNVLFRDNPEFEVAAFTATQIPNIDGRFYPPELAGSLYPKGIPIKPEAELFRFIRDNDLDSAHFAYSDVPHTHVMHIASIVQAAGASFVLDSPEKTMLVSSKPVISVCAVRTGCGKSQTSRAVAEILRKTGKRVVAVRHPMPYGDLAAQAVQR
;
A
#
# COMPACT_ATOMS: atom_id res chain seq x y z
N MET A 1 -4.12 -20.88 -17.37
CA MET A 1 -4.39 -19.43 -17.49
C MET A 1 -5.09 -19.03 -16.21
N THR A 2 -4.49 -18.16 -15.41
CA THR A 2 -5.08 -17.63 -14.18
C THR A 2 -6.38 -16.92 -14.55
N THR A 3 -7.50 -17.39 -13.99
CA THR A 3 -8.87 -16.90 -14.26
C THR A 3 -9.25 -15.70 -13.36
N GLY A 4 -8.28 -15.15 -12.64
CA GLY A 4 -8.48 -14.01 -11.74
C GLY A 4 -8.47 -12.68 -12.49
N LYS A 5 -9.14 -11.68 -11.94
CA LYS A 5 -9.13 -10.30 -12.44
C LYS A 5 -7.71 -9.75 -12.37
N ARG A 6 -7.21 -9.23 -13.48
CA ARG A 6 -5.86 -8.70 -13.60
C ARG A 6 -5.85 -7.22 -13.24
N ILE A 7 -5.11 -6.85 -12.21
CA ILE A 7 -5.18 -5.52 -11.60
C ILE A 7 -3.81 -4.86 -11.49
N VAL A 8 -3.82 -3.54 -11.39
CA VAL A 8 -2.67 -2.73 -10.99
C VAL A 8 -3.00 -1.96 -9.71
N ILE A 9 -2.06 -1.85 -8.78
CA ILE A 9 -2.24 -1.08 -7.54
C ILE A 9 -1.41 0.19 -7.62
N CYS A 10 -2.05 1.35 -7.54
CA CYS A 10 -1.41 2.65 -7.65
C CYS A 10 -1.10 3.21 -6.27
N GLY A 11 0.16 3.52 -5.96
CA GLY A 11 0.53 4.07 -4.65
C GLY A 11 1.96 4.57 -4.55
N ALA A 12 2.41 4.77 -3.31
CA ALA A 12 3.75 5.26 -3.01
C ALA A 12 4.49 4.32 -2.04
N ALA A 13 4.32 3.02 -2.21
CA ALA A 13 5.01 1.97 -1.47
C ALA A 13 4.80 2.04 0.07
N GLY A 14 3.54 2.28 0.46
CA GLY A 14 3.03 2.21 1.82
C GLY A 14 1.65 1.55 1.86
N ARG A 15 0.58 2.34 1.63
CA ARG A 15 -0.81 1.83 1.67
C ARG A 15 -1.14 0.85 0.55
N ASP A 16 -0.52 0.97 -0.62
CA ASP A 16 -0.58 -0.01 -1.71
C ASP A 16 -0.10 -1.40 -1.29
N PHE A 17 1.08 -1.50 -0.68
CA PHE A 17 1.59 -2.77 -0.14
C PHE A 17 0.69 -3.30 0.98
N HIS A 18 0.17 -2.42 1.83
CA HIS A 18 -0.80 -2.82 2.85
C HIS A 18 -2.09 -3.39 2.25
N ASN A 19 -2.69 -2.70 1.29
CA ASN A 19 -3.88 -3.16 0.57
C ASN A 19 -3.62 -4.50 -0.12
N PHE A 20 -2.45 -4.67 -0.74
CA PHE A 20 -2.01 -5.95 -1.29
C PHE A 20 -2.01 -7.07 -0.25
N ASN A 21 -1.35 -6.85 0.89
CA ASN A 21 -1.22 -7.85 1.93
C ASN A 21 -2.56 -8.29 2.53
N VAL A 22 -3.53 -7.39 2.62
CA VAL A 22 -4.83 -7.67 3.27
C VAL A 22 -5.92 -8.12 2.28
N LEU A 23 -5.84 -7.73 1.01
CA LEU A 23 -6.88 -8.04 0.00
C LEU A 23 -6.45 -9.08 -1.04
N PHE A 24 -5.17 -9.14 -1.40
CA PHE A 24 -4.73 -9.77 -2.67
C PHE A 24 -3.64 -10.86 -2.54
N ARG A 25 -2.80 -10.85 -1.49
CA ARG A 25 -1.55 -11.64 -1.39
C ARG A 25 -1.66 -13.16 -1.67
N ASP A 26 -2.78 -13.78 -1.35
CA ASP A 26 -3.04 -15.19 -1.65
C ASP A 26 -4.49 -15.38 -2.13
N ASN A 27 -5.04 -14.37 -2.81
CA ASN A 27 -6.40 -14.43 -3.35
C ASN A 27 -6.36 -14.78 -4.85
N PRO A 28 -6.73 -16.00 -5.26
CA PRO A 28 -6.69 -16.43 -6.66
C PRO A 28 -7.74 -15.74 -7.54
N GLU A 29 -8.71 -15.01 -6.97
CA GLU A 29 -9.65 -14.18 -7.74
C GLU A 29 -8.97 -12.96 -8.37
N PHE A 30 -7.74 -12.63 -7.94
CA PHE A 30 -6.99 -11.47 -8.43
C PHE A 30 -5.57 -11.84 -8.82
N GLU A 31 -5.09 -11.21 -9.89
CA GLU A 31 -3.71 -11.23 -10.32
C GLU A 31 -3.19 -9.78 -10.32
N VAL A 32 -2.31 -9.45 -9.37
CA VAL A 32 -1.68 -8.13 -9.27
C VAL A 32 -0.50 -8.09 -10.24
N ALA A 33 -0.72 -7.48 -11.40
CA ALA A 33 0.26 -7.42 -12.47
C ALA A 33 1.44 -6.48 -12.13
N ALA A 34 1.18 -5.39 -11.42
CA ALA A 34 2.20 -4.46 -10.94
C ALA A 34 1.68 -3.56 -9.81
N PHE A 35 2.63 -2.96 -9.09
CA PHE A 35 2.42 -1.70 -8.39
C PHE A 35 2.86 -0.53 -9.29
N THR A 36 2.30 0.66 -9.09
CA THR A 36 2.87 1.90 -9.65
C THR A 36 3.34 2.85 -8.57
N ALA A 37 4.31 3.71 -8.90
CA ALA A 37 4.79 4.79 -8.04
C ALA A 37 5.15 6.07 -8.81
N THR A 38 4.84 7.23 -8.24
CA THR A 38 5.25 8.56 -8.78
C THR A 38 6.75 8.79 -8.67
N GLN A 39 7.38 8.32 -7.59
CA GLN A 39 8.82 8.39 -7.36
C GLN A 39 9.32 7.02 -6.91
N ILE A 40 10.45 6.57 -7.47
CA ILE A 40 11.10 5.29 -7.12
C ILE A 40 12.50 5.47 -6.49
N PRO A 41 12.77 6.46 -5.61
CA PRO A 41 14.08 6.52 -4.96
C PRO A 41 14.18 5.40 -3.92
N ASN A 42 15.21 4.55 -4.06
CA ASN A 42 15.66 3.58 -3.06
C ASN A 42 14.76 2.37 -2.78
N ILE A 43 13.91 1.97 -3.74
CA ILE A 43 13.26 0.64 -3.70
C ILE A 43 14.16 -0.32 -4.47
N ASP A 44 14.73 -1.31 -3.78
CA ASP A 44 15.64 -2.27 -4.38
C ASP A 44 14.96 -3.09 -5.48
N GLY A 45 15.64 -3.27 -6.60
CA GLY A 45 15.18 -4.03 -7.77
C GLY A 45 13.92 -3.51 -8.50
N ARG A 46 13.19 -2.52 -7.96
CA ARG A 46 11.82 -2.16 -8.40
C ARG A 46 10.84 -3.33 -8.34
N PHE A 47 10.94 -4.18 -7.33
CA PHE A 47 9.99 -5.26 -7.07
C PHE A 47 9.48 -5.21 -5.64
N TYR A 48 8.22 -5.59 -5.46
CA TYR A 48 7.75 -6.12 -4.19
C TYR A 48 8.29 -7.55 -4.04
N PRO A 49 9.05 -7.85 -2.97
CA PRO A 49 9.89 -9.04 -2.91
C PRO A 49 9.06 -10.33 -2.81
N PRO A 50 9.49 -11.44 -3.45
CA PRO A 50 8.83 -12.74 -3.37
C PRO A 50 8.56 -13.21 -1.94
N GLU A 51 9.49 -12.93 -1.02
CA GLU A 51 9.44 -13.29 0.40
C GLU A 51 8.22 -12.69 1.12
N LEU A 52 7.67 -11.58 0.61
CA LEU A 52 6.49 -10.90 1.13
C LEU A 52 5.26 -11.06 0.23
N ALA A 53 5.43 -11.52 -1.00
CA ALA A 53 4.41 -11.50 -2.03
C ALA A 53 3.42 -12.68 -1.96
N GLY A 54 3.65 -13.66 -1.08
CA GLY A 54 2.76 -14.82 -0.94
C GLY A 54 2.99 -15.90 -2.01
N SER A 55 2.20 -16.97 -1.92
CA SER A 55 2.40 -18.19 -2.72
C SER A 55 2.14 -18.01 -4.22
N LEU A 56 1.29 -17.04 -4.57
CA LEU A 56 0.91 -16.76 -5.95
C LEU A 56 1.97 -15.95 -6.73
N TYR A 57 2.95 -15.37 -6.04
CA TYR A 57 3.93 -14.45 -6.64
C TYR A 57 5.38 -14.88 -6.32
N PRO A 58 5.83 -16.08 -6.74
CA PRO A 58 7.16 -16.61 -6.44
C PRO A 58 8.32 -15.80 -7.06
N LYS A 59 8.00 -14.87 -7.97
CA LYS A 59 8.96 -13.96 -8.61
C LYS A 59 8.84 -12.51 -8.11
N GLY A 60 8.01 -12.27 -7.10
CA GLY A 60 7.64 -10.93 -6.66
C GLY A 60 6.73 -10.23 -7.65
N ILE A 61 6.45 -8.95 -7.40
CA ILE A 61 5.54 -8.13 -8.21
C ILE A 61 6.30 -6.87 -8.67
N PRO A 62 6.32 -6.56 -9.98
CA PRO A 62 7.06 -5.40 -10.47
C PRO A 62 6.44 -4.08 -9.98
N ILE A 63 7.29 -3.08 -9.82
CA ILE A 63 6.92 -1.70 -9.50
C ILE A 63 7.28 -0.82 -10.70
N LYS A 64 6.27 -0.16 -11.27
CA LYS A 64 6.37 0.63 -12.50
C LYS A 64 6.20 2.13 -12.23
N PRO A 65 6.75 3.02 -13.07
CA PRO A 65 6.42 4.44 -12.99
C PRO A 65 4.93 4.69 -13.22
N GLU A 66 4.32 5.56 -12.43
CA GLU A 66 2.90 5.95 -12.62
C GLU A 66 2.64 6.55 -14.01
N ALA A 67 3.63 7.24 -14.59
CA ALA A 67 3.53 7.79 -15.93
C ALA A 67 3.29 6.72 -17.02
N GLU A 68 3.61 5.45 -16.74
CA GLU A 68 3.37 4.33 -17.65
C GLU A 68 1.96 3.72 -17.51
N LEU A 69 1.17 4.13 -16.50
CA LEU A 69 -0.11 3.49 -16.11
C LEU A 69 -1.06 3.28 -17.30
N PHE A 70 -1.25 4.31 -18.14
CA PHE A 70 -2.14 4.23 -19.30
C PHE A 70 -1.72 3.15 -20.30
N ARG A 71 -0.42 3.12 -20.66
CA ARG A 71 0.13 2.11 -21.58
C ARG A 71 0.12 0.75 -20.92
N PHE A 72 0.52 0.66 -19.66
CA PHE A 72 0.56 -0.59 -18.92
C PHE A 72 -0.81 -1.27 -18.84
N ILE A 73 -1.88 -0.53 -18.52
CA ILE A 73 -3.25 -1.07 -18.50
C ILE A 73 -3.64 -1.65 -19.87
N ARG A 74 -3.41 -0.89 -20.94
CA ARG A 74 -3.89 -1.26 -22.28
C ARG A 74 -3.05 -2.35 -22.93
N ASP A 75 -1.73 -2.30 -22.76
CA ASP A 75 -0.82 -3.29 -23.35
C ASP A 75 -0.88 -4.64 -22.61
N ASN A 76 -1.43 -4.65 -21.40
CA ASN A 76 -1.58 -5.85 -20.58
C ASN A 76 -3.04 -6.22 -20.32
N ASP A 77 -4.03 -5.61 -20.99
CA ASP A 77 -5.45 -5.90 -20.83
C ASP A 77 -5.90 -6.02 -19.35
N LEU A 78 -5.60 -5.00 -18.54
CA LEU A 78 -5.95 -5.01 -17.11
C LEU A 78 -7.42 -4.65 -16.89
N ASP A 79 -8.07 -5.34 -15.94
CA ASP A 79 -9.48 -5.15 -15.60
C ASP A 79 -9.72 -3.92 -14.73
N SER A 80 -8.82 -3.65 -13.78
CA SER A 80 -8.96 -2.53 -12.85
C SER A 80 -7.65 -1.97 -12.31
N ALA A 81 -7.69 -0.70 -11.91
CA ALA A 81 -6.65 -0.05 -11.14
C ALA A 81 -7.17 0.31 -9.75
N HIS A 82 -6.49 -0.21 -8.72
CA HIS A 82 -6.81 0.04 -7.32
C HIS A 82 -5.96 1.19 -6.79
N PHE A 83 -6.62 2.30 -6.43
CA PHE A 83 -5.95 3.52 -5.99
C PHE A 83 -5.71 3.52 -4.49
N ALA A 84 -4.44 3.55 -4.10
CA ALA A 84 -3.99 3.38 -2.73
C ALA A 84 -3.12 4.54 -2.20
N TYR A 85 -2.97 5.66 -2.93
CA TYR A 85 -2.42 6.88 -2.33
C TYR A 85 -3.28 7.39 -1.16
N SER A 86 -2.65 8.06 -0.20
CA SER A 86 -3.31 8.56 1.02
C SER A 86 -3.09 10.04 1.31
N ASP A 87 -2.13 10.69 0.65
CA ASP A 87 -1.67 12.05 0.93
C ASP A 87 -1.60 12.92 -0.34
N VAL A 88 -2.59 12.77 -1.23
CA VAL A 88 -2.66 13.48 -2.51
C VAL A 88 -3.92 14.34 -2.62
N PRO A 89 -3.88 15.45 -3.39
CA PRO A 89 -5.07 16.26 -3.64
C PRO A 89 -6.14 15.48 -4.38
N HIS A 90 -7.41 15.83 -4.16
CA HIS A 90 -8.56 15.29 -4.90
C HIS A 90 -8.36 15.33 -6.43
N THR A 91 -7.77 16.41 -6.96
CA THR A 91 -7.51 16.55 -8.40
C THR A 91 -6.59 15.46 -8.93
N HIS A 92 -5.57 15.06 -8.17
CA HIS A 92 -4.69 13.96 -8.56
C HIS A 92 -5.44 12.62 -8.60
N VAL A 93 -6.30 12.34 -7.60
CA VAL A 93 -7.17 11.16 -7.59
C VAL A 93 -8.01 11.09 -8.88
N MET A 94 -8.64 12.21 -9.24
CA MET A 94 -9.52 12.26 -10.42
C MET A 94 -8.75 12.21 -11.74
N HIS A 95 -7.52 12.71 -11.81
CA HIS A 95 -6.66 12.55 -12.98
C HIS A 95 -6.30 11.08 -13.21
N ILE A 96 -5.93 10.34 -12.14
CA ILE A 96 -5.63 8.91 -12.23
C ILE A 96 -6.89 8.10 -12.57
N ALA A 97 -8.07 8.48 -12.08
CA ALA A 97 -9.33 7.87 -12.52
C ALA A 97 -9.56 8.08 -14.03
N SER A 98 -9.32 9.29 -14.54
CA SER A 98 -9.54 9.64 -15.96
C SER A 98 -8.60 8.86 -16.90
N ILE A 99 -7.29 8.98 -16.69
CA ILE A 99 -6.38 7.84 -16.55
C ILE A 99 -6.82 6.45 -17.04
N VAL A 100 -7.18 5.69 -16.02
CA VAL A 100 -7.59 4.30 -16.00
C VAL A 100 -8.81 4.05 -16.89
N GLN A 101 -9.81 4.92 -16.80
CA GLN A 101 -11.04 4.81 -17.60
C GLN A 101 -10.75 4.98 -19.09
N ALA A 102 -9.88 5.93 -19.48
CA ALA A 102 -9.47 6.12 -20.86
C ALA A 102 -8.67 4.93 -21.41
N ALA A 103 -7.98 4.18 -20.53
CA ALA A 103 -7.27 2.96 -20.88
C ALA A 103 -8.19 1.72 -20.98
N GLY A 104 -9.47 1.84 -20.60
CA GLY A 104 -10.47 0.78 -20.68
C GLY A 104 -10.65 -0.07 -19.41
N ALA A 105 -9.98 0.28 -18.31
CA ALA A 105 -10.07 -0.43 -17.04
C ALA A 105 -10.98 0.29 -16.04
N SER A 106 -11.41 -0.42 -14.99
CA SER A 106 -12.18 0.17 -13.89
C SER A 106 -11.26 0.86 -12.87
N PHE A 107 -11.63 2.07 -12.44
CA PHE A 107 -10.98 2.72 -11.29
C PHE A 107 -11.64 2.31 -9.96
N VAL A 108 -10.84 1.87 -8.98
CA VAL A 108 -11.34 1.35 -7.69
C VAL A 108 -10.70 2.08 -6.51
N LEU A 109 -11.54 2.46 -5.54
CA LEU A 109 -11.13 2.87 -4.20
C LEU A 109 -11.52 1.78 -3.21
N ASP A 110 -10.52 1.11 -2.63
CA ASP A 110 -10.76 0.04 -1.66
C ASP A 110 -11.40 0.59 -0.38
N SER A 111 -12.39 -0.14 0.14
CA SER A 111 -13.10 0.21 1.36
C SER A 111 -12.12 0.28 2.56
N PRO A 112 -12.20 1.34 3.39
CA PRO A 112 -11.47 1.40 4.65
C PRO A 112 -11.76 0.19 5.55
N GLU A 113 -13.01 -0.26 5.63
CA GLU A 113 -13.40 -1.41 6.46
C GLU A 113 -12.67 -2.69 6.04
N LYS A 114 -12.59 -2.94 4.73
CA LYS A 114 -11.89 -4.12 4.19
C LYS A 114 -10.37 -4.05 4.33
N THR A 115 -9.82 -2.84 4.48
CA THR A 115 -8.38 -2.61 4.57
C THR A 115 -7.92 -2.40 6.02
N MET A 116 -8.81 -2.40 7.02
CA MET A 116 -8.41 -2.28 8.43
C MET A 116 -8.08 -3.65 9.04
N LEU A 117 -7.01 -3.69 9.83
CA LEU A 117 -6.67 -4.87 10.64
C LEU A 117 -7.54 -4.92 11.90
N VAL A 118 -8.06 -6.10 12.22
CA VAL A 118 -8.76 -6.34 13.48
C VAL A 118 -7.74 -6.46 14.62
N SER A 119 -7.92 -5.67 15.68
CA SER A 119 -7.05 -5.70 16.86
C SER A 119 -7.76 -6.33 18.06
N SER A 120 -7.08 -7.28 18.71
CA SER A 120 -7.49 -7.81 20.02
C SER A 120 -7.03 -6.95 21.20
N LYS A 121 -6.32 -5.85 20.93
CA LYS A 121 -5.80 -4.90 21.91
C LYS A 121 -6.36 -3.49 21.66
N PRO A 122 -6.50 -2.65 22.69
CA PRO A 122 -6.85 -1.24 22.49
C PRO A 122 -5.83 -0.56 21.57
N VAL A 123 -6.32 0.16 20.57
CA VAL A 123 -5.51 0.92 19.61
C VAL A 123 -5.71 2.40 19.88
N ILE A 124 -4.61 3.14 20.00
CA ILE A 124 -4.62 4.61 20.09
C ILE A 124 -3.98 5.15 18.83
N SER A 125 -4.76 5.83 18.00
CA SER A 125 -4.27 6.51 16.80
C SER A 125 -4.05 8.00 17.08
N VAL A 126 -2.88 8.51 16.70
CA VAL A 126 -2.54 9.94 16.82
C VAL A 126 -2.53 10.56 15.43
N CYS A 127 -3.64 11.22 15.08
CA CYS A 127 -3.85 11.85 13.78
C CYS A 127 -3.38 13.32 13.77
N ALA A 128 -3.12 13.85 12.58
CA ALA A 128 -2.88 15.27 12.39
C ALA A 128 -3.32 15.72 11.00
N VAL A 129 -3.72 16.98 10.88
CA VAL A 129 -4.20 17.60 9.63
C VAL A 129 -3.10 17.82 8.58
N ARG A 130 -1.82 17.84 8.99
CA ARG A 130 -0.67 17.94 8.09
C ARG A 130 0.58 17.28 8.66
N THR A 131 1.58 17.09 7.81
CA THR A 131 2.94 16.66 8.21
C THR A 131 3.62 17.75 9.04
N GLY A 132 4.49 17.36 9.97
CA GLY A 132 5.18 18.29 10.88
C GLY A 132 4.39 18.72 12.12
N CYS A 133 3.11 18.34 12.27
CA CYS A 133 2.27 18.68 13.43
C CYS A 133 2.58 17.91 14.74
N GLY A 134 3.77 17.30 14.87
CA GLY A 134 4.18 16.68 16.14
C GLY A 134 3.60 15.29 16.44
N LYS A 135 2.99 14.58 15.46
CA LYS A 135 2.42 13.23 15.67
C LYS A 135 3.37 12.29 16.42
N SER A 136 4.65 12.25 16.02
CA SER A 136 5.63 11.36 16.65
C SER A 136 5.95 11.74 18.11
N GLN A 137 6.02 13.04 18.42
CA GLN A 137 6.24 13.55 19.76
C GLN A 137 5.06 13.19 20.67
N THR A 138 3.84 13.45 20.18
CA THR A 138 2.61 13.11 20.90
C THR A 138 2.48 11.59 21.10
N SER A 139 2.73 10.76 20.08
CA SER A 139 2.71 9.30 20.22
C SER A 139 3.72 8.80 21.27
N ARG A 140 4.92 9.38 21.33
CA ARG A 140 5.94 9.02 22.34
C ARG A 140 5.48 9.40 23.74
N ALA A 141 4.93 10.61 23.93
CA ALA A 141 4.42 11.06 25.22
C ALA A 141 3.27 10.16 25.73
N VAL A 142 2.31 9.83 24.86
CA VAL A 142 1.22 8.88 25.19
C VAL A 142 1.79 7.51 25.58
N ALA A 143 2.74 6.99 24.82
CA ALA A 143 3.37 5.71 25.13
C ALA A 143 4.11 5.73 26.48
N GLU A 144 4.79 6.83 26.81
CA GLU A 144 5.49 7.00 28.08
C GLU A 144 4.52 7.02 29.28
N ILE A 145 3.42 7.77 29.18
CA ILE A 145 2.38 7.83 30.22
C ILE A 145 1.79 6.44 30.46
N LEU A 146 1.45 5.72 29.39
CA LEU A 146 0.90 4.36 29.51
C LEU A 146 1.90 3.37 30.12
N ARG A 147 3.18 3.47 29.79
CA ARG A 147 4.23 2.65 30.42
C ARG A 147 4.38 2.96 31.90
N LYS A 148 4.36 4.24 32.31
CA LYS A 148 4.40 4.67 33.72
C LYS A 148 3.24 4.13 34.55
N THR A 149 2.10 3.82 33.91
CA THR A 149 0.93 3.17 34.55
C THR A 149 0.97 1.64 34.49
N GLY A 150 2.11 1.04 34.14
CA GLY A 150 2.30 -0.42 34.11
C GLY A 150 1.74 -1.12 32.86
N LYS A 151 1.34 -0.39 31.81
CA LYS A 151 0.86 -1.00 30.57
C LYS A 151 2.02 -1.37 29.64
N ARG A 152 1.88 -2.50 28.93
CA ARG A 152 2.77 -2.87 27.82
C ARG A 152 2.32 -2.14 26.55
N VAL A 153 3.23 -1.39 25.94
CA VAL A 153 2.95 -0.54 24.77
C VAL A 153 3.93 -0.83 23.65
N VAL A 154 3.41 -1.08 22.45
CA VAL A 154 4.17 -1.27 21.20
C VAL A 154 3.73 -0.22 20.18
N ALA A 155 4.67 0.24 19.35
CA ALA A 155 4.35 1.10 18.22
C ALA A 155 3.96 0.24 17.02
N VAL A 156 2.87 0.60 16.34
CA VAL A 156 2.49 0.02 15.04
C VAL A 156 2.78 1.07 13.97
N ARG A 157 3.53 0.70 12.95
CA ARG A 157 3.92 1.59 11.84
C ARG A 157 3.78 0.84 10.53
N HIS A 158 3.40 1.55 9.48
CA HIS A 158 3.60 1.05 8.13
C HIS A 158 5.10 1.13 7.83
N PRO A 159 5.73 0.05 7.34
CA PRO A 159 7.12 0.12 6.90
C PRO A 159 7.20 1.13 5.76
N MET A 160 8.12 2.09 5.89
CA MET A 160 8.47 2.93 4.75
C MET A 160 9.40 2.11 3.85
N PRO A 161 9.29 2.25 2.53
CA PRO A 161 9.88 1.31 1.57
C PRO A 161 11.36 1.59 1.29
N TYR A 162 12.09 2.12 2.27
CA TYR A 162 13.48 2.51 2.09
C TYR A 162 14.40 1.33 2.37
N GLY A 163 15.14 0.87 1.36
CA GLY A 163 16.10 -0.23 1.51
C GLY A 163 15.47 -1.61 1.35
N ASP A 164 15.99 -2.61 2.07
CA ASP A 164 15.53 -4.00 1.97
C ASP A 164 14.16 -4.17 2.65
N LEU A 165 13.12 -4.39 1.84
CA LEU A 165 11.76 -4.60 2.30
C LEU A 165 11.59 -5.92 3.08
N ALA A 166 12.28 -6.99 2.67
CA ALA A 166 12.18 -8.30 3.31
C ALA A 166 12.78 -8.27 4.72
N ALA A 167 13.94 -7.61 4.89
CA ALA A 167 14.53 -7.38 6.20
C ALA A 167 13.65 -6.53 7.13
N GLN A 168 12.70 -5.78 6.58
CA GLN A 168 11.80 -4.89 7.31
C GLN A 168 10.40 -5.46 7.53
N ALA A 169 10.17 -6.75 7.25
CA ALA A 169 8.87 -7.41 7.41
C ALA A 169 8.28 -7.25 8.83
N VAL A 170 9.13 -7.27 9.86
CA VAL A 170 8.75 -7.01 11.25
C VAL A 170 9.76 -6.05 11.88
N GLN A 171 9.30 -4.85 12.21
CA GLN A 171 10.07 -3.88 13.01
C GLN A 171 9.49 -3.83 14.43
N ARG A 172 10.32 -4.05 15.45
CA ARG A 172 9.95 -3.93 16.86
C ARG A 172 10.84 -2.93 17.58
#